data_AF-A0A953MLC8-F1
#
_entry.id   AF-A0A953MLC8-F1
#
_cell.length_a   1.000
_cell.length_b   1.000
_cell.length_c   1.000
_cell.angle_alpha   90.00
_cell.angle_beta   90.00
_cell.angle_gamma   90.00
#
_symmetry.space_group_name_H-M   'P 1'
#
loop_
_entity.id
_entity.type
_entity.pdbx_description
1 polymer ?
#
loop_
_entity_poly.entity_id
_entity_poly.type
_entity_poly.pdbx_seq_one_letter_code
_entity_poly.pdbx_strand_id
1 'polypeptide(L)'
;MLKKITIIIFLSIFIYSCSEEISNNKIDNVPPETSLFLFTDSLISQQQSRLTVNWWGDDPDGLIVGYYISWNGDNWTFTTKNDSTFALRIGASDTNYVFLVSAVDNYGNGIYDDQVVQNGINYGPEPFKDANNNGKYDSGEEFIDIGIIDPSPAERIFPIKNTAPTIEWSTTTTLPLESFPVMTIRWEADDLDGIESINHIYIALNDTNNFVPIDGNIRIVTIRTNDFSVNNPDMDIYIDGLPNRPASVKLPGLKLDDNNRIYVKATDISGASSEIISLPDSSSNWFVKKPKGKILLIDDFRETLSNNPNEYYSEKFTSITNGENFDLWDLRGDVIPYQSTTFLETLKLFNAVFWFSNNPSFDLASAATQPYITNGGKICFSFQLPDIVDDAVMKSFLTVDSIYFEGIVSTNVEVNSLVDGYPNLMTSRSHSNVRTFKVSQGSADRLYEVNDNDLTEKTIAFRSKDKKLFYFGLALNRVDGIDGSVQALLEKIFKQEFGLVL
;
A
#
# COMPACT_ATOMS: atom_id res chain seq x y z
N MET A 1 23.17 -81.97 15.45
CA MET A 1 23.43 -82.85 14.30
C MET A 1 22.11 -83.40 13.78
N LEU A 2 21.89 -83.24 12.48
CA LEU A 2 21.13 -84.12 11.56
C LEU A 2 20.11 -85.12 12.15
N LYS A 3 18.86 -85.10 11.63
CA LYS A 3 18.40 -86.11 10.65
C LYS A 3 16.96 -85.86 10.18
N LYS A 4 16.82 -85.90 8.84
CA LYS A 4 15.59 -86.18 8.08
C LYS A 4 15.07 -87.58 8.43
N ILE A 5 13.75 -87.77 8.44
CA ILE A 5 13.10 -89.01 7.98
C ILE A 5 11.78 -88.65 7.28
N THR A 6 11.65 -89.09 6.03
CA THR A 6 10.43 -89.11 5.22
C THR A 6 9.78 -90.49 5.37
N ILE A 7 8.47 -90.56 5.63
CA ILE A 7 7.64 -91.77 5.46
C ILE A 7 6.37 -91.37 4.71
N ILE A 8 6.10 -92.09 3.62
CA ILE A 8 4.88 -92.03 2.81
C ILE A 8 3.90 -93.06 3.39
N ILE A 9 2.70 -92.60 3.75
CA ILE A 9 1.53 -93.46 4.01
C ILE A 9 0.37 -92.91 3.17
N PHE A 10 -0.13 -93.77 2.28
CA PHE A 10 -1.35 -93.56 1.51
C PHE A 10 -2.51 -94.11 2.35
N LEU A 11 -3.42 -93.25 2.82
CA LEU A 11 -4.66 -93.66 3.47
C LEU A 11 -5.81 -92.78 3.01
N SER A 12 -6.82 -93.46 2.48
CA SER A 12 -8.02 -93.01 1.80
C SER A 12 -8.86 -92.04 2.66
N ILE A 13 -9.00 -90.80 2.19
CA ILE A 13 -9.93 -89.81 2.76
C ILE A 13 -11.32 -90.06 2.14
N PHE A 14 -12.25 -90.53 2.97
CA PHE A 14 -13.68 -90.43 2.70
C PHE A 14 -14.08 -88.95 2.82
N ILE A 15 -14.44 -88.34 1.69
CA ILE A 15 -15.02 -87.01 1.65
C ILE A 15 -16.50 -87.16 2.01
N TYR A 16 -16.84 -86.99 3.29
CA TYR A 16 -18.22 -86.68 3.67
C TYR A 16 -18.46 -85.22 3.29
N SER A 17 -19.09 -85.01 2.14
CA SER A 17 -19.70 -83.72 1.82
C SER A 17 -20.91 -83.56 2.73
N CYS A 18 -20.79 -82.71 3.75
CA CYS A 18 -21.97 -82.06 4.32
C CYS A 18 -22.47 -81.10 3.24
N SER A 19 -23.56 -81.47 2.57
CA SER A 19 -24.42 -80.48 1.92
C SER A 19 -25.10 -79.69 3.02
N GLU A 20 -24.57 -78.52 3.36
CA GLU A 20 -25.42 -77.50 3.96
C GLU A 20 -26.40 -77.06 2.89
N GLU A 21 -27.70 -77.27 3.16
CA GLU A 21 -28.74 -76.51 2.48
C GLU A 21 -28.42 -75.04 2.68
N ILE A 22 -28.07 -74.34 1.59
CA ILE A 22 -28.09 -72.89 1.59
C ILE A 22 -29.55 -72.51 1.76
N SER A 23 -29.97 -72.23 2.99
CA SER A 23 -31.22 -71.52 3.23
C SER A 23 -31.09 -70.18 2.53
N ASN A 24 -31.78 -70.03 1.40
CA ASN A 24 -31.90 -68.76 0.68
C ASN A 24 -32.85 -67.83 1.45
N ASN A 25 -32.48 -67.53 2.69
CA ASN A 25 -33.08 -66.42 3.41
C ASN A 25 -32.40 -65.18 2.85
N LYS A 26 -33.11 -64.47 1.96
CA LYS A 26 -32.70 -63.13 1.55
C LYS A 26 -32.52 -62.33 2.84
N ILE A 27 -31.30 -61.93 3.14
CA ILE A 27 -31.04 -60.95 4.19
C ILE A 27 -31.63 -59.65 3.64
N ASP A 28 -32.55 -59.05 4.39
CA ASP A 28 -33.10 -57.75 4.03
C ASP A 28 -31.99 -56.70 4.17
N ASN A 29 -31.94 -55.77 3.22
CA ASN A 29 -30.91 -54.74 3.18
C ASN A 29 -30.91 -53.91 4.47
N VAL A 30 -29.75 -53.72 5.09
CA VAL A 30 -29.58 -52.97 6.33
C VAL A 30 -28.94 -51.62 6.02
N PRO A 31 -29.40 -50.50 6.63
CA PRO A 31 -28.73 -49.21 6.43
C PRO A 31 -27.27 -49.24 6.89
N PRO A 32 -26.38 -48.50 6.22
CA PRO A 32 -25.01 -48.32 6.66
C PRO A 32 -24.92 -47.43 7.91
N GLU A 33 -23.81 -47.53 8.66
CA GLU A 33 -23.46 -46.63 9.76
C GLU A 33 -22.30 -45.70 9.38
N THR A 34 -22.44 -44.40 9.66
CA THR A 34 -21.41 -43.38 9.38
C THR A 34 -20.66 -42.97 10.62
N SER A 35 -19.34 -42.79 10.47
CA SER A 35 -18.46 -42.29 11.52
C SER A 35 -17.59 -41.14 11.00
N LEU A 36 -17.23 -40.24 11.91
CA LEU A 36 -16.50 -39.01 11.59
C LEU A 36 -15.35 -38.78 12.57
N PHE A 37 -14.16 -38.47 12.01
CA PHE A 37 -12.94 -38.25 12.78
C PHE A 37 -12.20 -36.99 12.30
N LEU A 38 -11.51 -36.34 13.25
CA LEU A 38 -10.71 -35.14 13.01
C LEU A 38 -9.25 -35.45 13.29
N PHE A 39 -8.40 -35.27 12.27
CA PHE A 39 -6.99 -35.06 12.51
C PHE A 39 -6.81 -33.62 12.97
N THR A 40 -6.63 -33.40 14.27
CA THR A 40 -6.18 -32.11 14.79
C THR A 40 -4.69 -31.98 14.51
N ASP A 41 -4.32 -31.58 13.29
CA ASP A 41 -2.91 -31.45 12.90
C ASP A 41 -2.27 -30.14 13.40
N SER A 42 -2.85 -29.51 14.41
CA SER A 42 -2.33 -28.28 14.99
C SER A 42 -2.51 -28.28 16.51
N LEU A 43 -1.40 -28.58 17.18
CA LEU A 43 -1.15 -28.14 18.54
C LEU A 43 -1.37 -26.62 18.62
N ILE A 44 -2.44 -26.18 19.30
CA ILE A 44 -2.58 -24.85 19.93
C ILE A 44 -2.07 -23.65 19.11
N SER A 45 -2.84 -23.19 18.12
CA SER A 45 -3.07 -21.74 17.87
C SER A 45 -4.28 -21.59 16.94
N GLN A 46 -5.03 -20.49 17.10
CA GLN A 46 -6.22 -20.05 16.37
C GLN A 46 -6.63 -20.89 15.14
N GLN A 47 -7.81 -21.53 15.22
CA GLN A 47 -8.39 -22.29 14.11
C GLN A 47 -8.57 -21.35 12.90
N GLN A 48 -7.73 -21.55 11.89
CA GLN A 48 -7.88 -20.91 10.58
C GLN A 48 -9.26 -21.27 10.00
N SER A 49 -9.81 -20.41 9.15
CA SER A 49 -11.07 -20.62 8.41
C SER A 49 -11.07 -21.83 7.46
N ARG A 50 -10.04 -22.70 7.52
CA ARG A 50 -9.90 -23.94 6.76
C ARG A 50 -9.87 -25.16 7.68
N LEU A 51 -10.80 -26.08 7.47
CA LEU A 51 -10.92 -27.33 8.22
C LEU A 51 -10.83 -28.53 7.30
N THR A 52 -9.96 -29.49 7.63
CA THR A 52 -9.95 -30.80 6.99
C THR A 52 -10.76 -31.78 7.83
N VAL A 53 -11.81 -32.36 7.23
CA VAL A 53 -12.71 -33.30 7.89
C VAL A 53 -12.59 -34.66 7.20
N ASN A 54 -12.57 -35.73 7.99
CA ASN A 54 -12.47 -37.10 7.50
C ASN A 54 -13.66 -37.92 8.01
N TRP A 55 -14.15 -38.84 7.19
CA TRP A 55 -15.28 -39.70 7.49
C TRP A 55 -15.14 -41.09 6.85
N TRP A 56 -15.87 -42.06 7.38
CA TRP A 56 -15.99 -43.40 6.83
C TRP A 56 -17.36 -43.98 7.16
N GLY A 57 -17.79 -44.96 6.38
CA GLY A 57 -18.99 -45.74 6.63
C GLY A 57 -18.67 -47.22 6.71
N ASP A 58 -19.49 -47.95 7.44
CA ASP A 58 -19.51 -49.41 7.50
C ASP A 58 -20.89 -49.90 7.09
N ASP A 59 -20.94 -50.87 6.18
CA ASP A 59 -22.19 -51.44 5.67
C ASP A 59 -22.24 -52.94 6.05
N PRO A 60 -23.17 -53.37 6.92
CA PRO A 60 -23.18 -54.73 7.46
C PRO A 60 -23.33 -55.84 6.42
N ASP A 61 -23.97 -55.54 5.29
CA ASP A 61 -24.36 -56.51 4.26
C ASP A 61 -24.02 -56.08 2.83
N GLY A 62 -23.25 -55.00 2.65
CA GLY A 62 -22.89 -54.48 1.34
C GLY A 62 -21.61 -53.64 1.29
N LEU A 63 -21.60 -52.71 0.34
CA LEU A 63 -20.50 -51.78 0.07
C LEU A 63 -21.02 -50.35 0.10
N ILE A 64 -20.22 -49.44 0.66
CA ILE A 64 -20.48 -48.01 0.57
C ILE A 64 -20.15 -47.49 -0.83
N VAL A 65 -21.13 -46.90 -1.52
CA VAL A 65 -20.93 -46.27 -2.85
C VAL A 65 -20.49 -44.81 -2.75
N GLY A 66 -20.73 -44.17 -1.60
CA GLY A 66 -20.26 -42.83 -1.30
C GLY A 66 -20.96 -42.21 -0.10
N TYR A 67 -20.89 -40.88 -0.03
CA TYR A 67 -21.35 -40.10 1.11
C TYR A 67 -22.08 -38.85 0.65
N TYR A 68 -23.18 -38.54 1.33
CA TYR A 68 -23.77 -37.20 1.28
C TYR A 68 -23.20 -36.36 2.42
N ILE A 69 -22.74 -35.16 2.10
CA ILE A 69 -22.22 -34.18 3.06
C ILE A 69 -23.04 -32.90 3.04
N SER A 70 -23.19 -32.23 4.18
CA SER A 70 -23.90 -30.96 4.30
C SER A 70 -23.34 -30.11 5.44
N TRP A 71 -23.49 -28.78 5.28
CA TRP A 71 -23.31 -27.82 6.35
C TRP A 71 -24.69 -27.35 6.82
N ASN A 72 -24.94 -27.44 8.13
CA ASN A 72 -26.19 -27.06 8.82
C ASN A 72 -27.44 -27.83 8.36
N GLY A 73 -27.27 -28.91 7.60
CA GLY A 73 -28.38 -29.74 7.07
C GLY A 73 -28.99 -29.18 5.78
N ASP A 74 -28.44 -28.09 5.25
CA ASP A 74 -28.86 -27.47 4.00
C ASP A 74 -28.04 -28.00 2.80
N ASN A 75 -28.68 -28.14 1.64
CA ASN A 75 -28.03 -28.44 0.35
C ASN A 75 -27.00 -29.58 0.41
N TRP A 76 -27.47 -30.82 0.54
CA TRP A 76 -26.60 -31.99 0.54
C TRP A 76 -25.87 -32.17 -0.78
N THR A 77 -24.60 -32.55 -0.70
CA THR A 77 -23.72 -32.79 -1.86
C THR A 77 -23.13 -34.19 -1.76
N PHE A 78 -23.15 -34.94 -2.86
CA PHE A 78 -22.55 -36.27 -2.91
C PHE A 78 -21.04 -36.23 -3.17
N THR A 79 -20.31 -37.15 -2.55
CA THR A 79 -18.88 -37.38 -2.80
C THR A 79 -18.52 -38.85 -2.56
N THR A 80 -17.59 -39.37 -3.37
CA THR A 80 -16.99 -40.70 -3.15
C THR A 80 -15.73 -40.64 -2.30
N LYS A 81 -15.28 -39.44 -1.91
CA LYS A 81 -14.11 -39.26 -1.06
C LYS A 81 -14.47 -39.48 0.41
N ASN A 82 -13.44 -39.82 1.19
CA ASN A 82 -13.50 -39.98 2.64
C ASN A 82 -13.01 -38.73 3.40
N ASP A 83 -12.59 -37.70 2.68
CA ASP A 83 -12.06 -36.47 3.25
C ASP A 83 -12.33 -35.27 2.34
N SER A 84 -12.34 -34.08 2.96
CA SER A 84 -12.34 -32.81 2.25
C SER A 84 -11.84 -31.68 3.14
N THR A 85 -11.26 -30.65 2.51
CA THR A 85 -10.89 -29.40 3.17
C THR A 85 -11.92 -28.32 2.83
N PHE A 86 -12.59 -27.80 3.84
CA PHE A 86 -13.60 -26.76 3.72
C PHE A 86 -13.04 -25.42 4.15
N ALA A 87 -13.35 -24.36 3.40
CA ALA A 87 -13.11 -22.98 3.81
C ALA A 87 -14.42 -22.40 4.34
N LEU A 88 -14.56 -22.28 5.65
CA LEU A 88 -15.73 -21.70 6.30
C LEU A 88 -15.57 -20.19 6.34
N ARG A 89 -16.51 -19.47 5.70
CA ARG A 89 -16.52 -18.00 5.76
C ARG A 89 -16.98 -17.58 7.15
N ILE A 90 -16.19 -16.80 7.86
CA ILE A 90 -16.61 -16.24 9.14
C ILE A 90 -17.55 -15.08 8.82
N GLY A 91 -18.73 -15.08 9.43
CA GLY A 91 -19.67 -13.95 9.40
C GLY A 91 -19.32 -12.91 10.47
N ALA A 92 -20.20 -11.94 10.71
CA ALA A 92 -20.00 -10.86 11.68
C ALA A 92 -19.94 -11.28 13.18
N SER A 93 -19.84 -12.58 13.48
CA SER A 93 -19.80 -13.10 14.85
C SER A 93 -19.28 -14.54 14.89
N ASP A 94 -18.89 -14.98 16.09
CA ASP A 94 -18.67 -16.41 16.40
C ASP A 94 -19.82 -17.25 15.80
N THR A 95 -19.46 -18.23 14.99
CA THR A 95 -20.44 -19.03 14.24
C THR A 95 -20.18 -20.51 14.50
N ASN A 96 -21.24 -21.22 14.87
CA ASN A 96 -21.21 -22.67 14.96
C ASN A 96 -21.62 -23.24 13.61
N TYR A 97 -20.73 -24.00 13.00
CA TYR A 97 -21.02 -24.76 11.80
C TYR A 97 -21.26 -26.22 12.16
N VAL A 98 -22.39 -26.77 11.73
CA VAL A 98 -22.71 -28.18 11.93
C VAL A 98 -22.37 -28.92 10.64
N PHE A 99 -21.37 -29.80 10.67
CA PHE A 99 -21.10 -30.69 9.55
C PHE A 99 -21.85 -31.99 9.73
N LEU A 100 -22.54 -32.43 8.69
CA LEU A 100 -23.24 -33.70 8.64
C LEU A 100 -22.71 -34.55 7.48
N VAL A 101 -22.59 -35.85 7.71
CA VAL A 101 -22.25 -36.84 6.69
C VAL A 101 -23.07 -38.12 6.86
N SER A 102 -23.59 -38.64 5.76
CA SER A 102 -24.31 -39.92 5.69
C SER A 102 -23.70 -40.82 4.62
N ALA A 103 -23.32 -42.02 5.01
CA ALA A 103 -22.89 -43.08 4.11
C ALA A 103 -24.10 -43.68 3.35
N VAL A 104 -23.83 -44.20 2.16
CA VAL A 104 -24.83 -44.76 1.24
C VAL A 104 -24.37 -46.14 0.79
N ASP A 105 -25.25 -47.13 0.89
CA ASP A 105 -24.98 -48.49 0.41
C ASP A 105 -25.16 -48.65 -1.11
N ASN A 106 -24.84 -49.84 -1.63
CA ASN A 106 -24.87 -50.16 -3.06
C ASN A 106 -26.15 -50.86 -3.55
N TYR A 107 -27.23 -50.86 -2.77
CA TYR A 107 -28.48 -51.57 -3.05
C TYR A 107 -29.58 -50.65 -3.58
N GLY A 108 -29.25 -49.80 -4.55
CA GLY A 108 -30.21 -48.96 -5.25
C GLY A 108 -31.19 -49.76 -6.14
N ASN A 109 -32.11 -49.04 -6.79
CA ASN A 109 -33.21 -49.64 -7.55
C ASN A 109 -32.89 -49.84 -9.04
N GLY A 110 -31.72 -49.38 -9.49
CA GLY A 110 -31.23 -49.44 -10.87
C GLY A 110 -31.89 -48.44 -11.83
N ILE A 111 -32.64 -47.46 -11.32
CA ILE A 111 -33.35 -46.42 -12.06
C ILE A 111 -32.92 -45.07 -11.51
N TYR A 112 -32.57 -44.15 -12.40
CA TYR A 112 -32.21 -42.80 -12.00
C TYR A 112 -33.36 -42.08 -11.28
N ASP A 113 -33.10 -41.63 -10.06
CA ASP A 113 -34.02 -40.81 -9.26
C ASP A 113 -33.63 -39.32 -9.31
N ASP A 114 -34.56 -38.47 -9.76
CA ASP A 114 -34.36 -37.01 -9.83
C ASP A 114 -34.46 -36.31 -8.46
N GLN A 115 -35.01 -37.03 -7.47
CA GLN A 115 -35.03 -36.64 -6.06
C GLN A 115 -34.96 -37.88 -5.15
N VAL A 116 -33.85 -38.02 -4.44
CA VAL A 116 -33.68 -39.00 -3.37
C VAL A 116 -34.17 -38.42 -2.06
N VAL A 117 -35.30 -38.93 -1.56
CA VAL A 117 -35.85 -38.55 -0.26
C VAL A 117 -35.87 -39.77 0.66
N GLN A 118 -35.00 -39.77 1.66
CA GLN A 118 -34.91 -40.83 2.68
C GLN A 118 -34.82 -40.20 4.07
N ASN A 119 -35.39 -40.87 5.07
CA ASN A 119 -35.32 -40.44 6.48
C ASN A 119 -35.80 -39.00 6.74
N GLY A 120 -36.72 -38.49 5.89
CA GLY A 120 -37.25 -37.13 5.97
C GLY A 120 -36.31 -36.04 5.42
N ILE A 121 -35.17 -36.42 4.82
CA ILE A 121 -34.19 -35.52 4.21
C ILE A 121 -34.27 -35.66 2.69
N ASN A 122 -34.25 -34.53 1.98
CA ASN A 122 -34.10 -34.51 0.52
C ASN A 122 -32.61 -34.32 0.18
N TYR A 123 -32.00 -35.37 -0.36
CA TYR A 123 -30.59 -35.39 -0.74
C TYR A 123 -30.35 -34.86 -2.16
N GLY A 124 -31.41 -34.52 -2.89
CA GLY A 124 -31.34 -34.08 -4.28
C GLY A 124 -31.33 -35.25 -5.27
N PRO A 125 -31.05 -34.99 -6.56
CA PRO A 125 -30.95 -36.04 -7.57
C PRO A 125 -29.78 -36.98 -7.31
N GLU A 126 -29.87 -38.20 -7.84
CA GLU A 126 -28.72 -39.10 -7.83
C GLU A 126 -27.52 -38.52 -8.60
N PRO A 127 -26.27 -38.81 -8.17
CA PRO A 127 -25.09 -38.33 -8.85
C PRO A 127 -24.96 -38.99 -10.21
N PHE A 128 -24.81 -38.19 -11.27
CA PHE A 128 -24.63 -38.70 -12.62
C PHE A 128 -23.47 -37.99 -13.34
N LYS A 129 -22.97 -38.66 -14.38
CA LYS A 129 -21.94 -38.14 -15.26
C LYS A 129 -22.60 -37.45 -16.45
N ASP A 130 -22.74 -36.15 -16.33
CA ASP A 130 -23.24 -35.27 -17.38
C ASP A 130 -22.25 -35.22 -18.56
N ALA A 131 -22.55 -35.98 -19.62
CA ALA A 131 -21.67 -36.11 -20.77
C ALA A 131 -21.71 -34.87 -21.68
N ASN A 132 -22.77 -34.06 -21.59
CA ASN A 132 -23.03 -32.93 -22.48
C ASN A 132 -22.96 -31.56 -21.77
N ASN A 133 -22.73 -31.54 -20.45
CA ASN A 133 -22.65 -30.37 -19.58
C ASN A 133 -23.94 -29.51 -19.54
N ASN A 134 -25.13 -30.12 -19.66
CA ASN A 134 -26.41 -29.41 -19.61
C ASN A 134 -27.01 -29.32 -18.19
N GLY A 135 -26.41 -29.97 -17.20
CA GLY A 135 -26.82 -29.99 -15.79
C GLY A 135 -28.05 -30.87 -15.51
N LYS A 136 -28.41 -31.79 -16.40
CA LYS A 136 -29.56 -32.69 -16.28
C LYS A 136 -29.19 -34.11 -16.72
N TYR A 137 -29.78 -35.10 -16.07
CA TYR A 137 -29.61 -36.49 -16.50
C TYR A 137 -30.31 -36.72 -17.84
N ASP A 138 -29.56 -37.27 -18.79
CA ASP A 138 -30.08 -37.77 -20.06
C ASP A 138 -30.04 -39.31 -20.11
N SER A 139 -31.05 -39.90 -20.75
CA SER A 139 -31.15 -41.36 -20.87
C SER A 139 -29.88 -41.95 -21.50
N GLY A 140 -29.21 -42.83 -20.74
CA GLY A 140 -27.97 -43.50 -21.17
C GLY A 140 -26.69 -42.92 -20.56
N GLU A 141 -26.80 -41.86 -19.76
CA GLU A 141 -25.70 -41.40 -18.92
C GLU A 141 -25.47 -42.36 -17.74
N GLU A 142 -24.22 -42.45 -17.30
CA GLU A 142 -23.83 -43.22 -16.12
C GLU A 142 -24.26 -42.45 -14.87
N PHE A 143 -24.85 -43.15 -13.90
CA PHE A 143 -25.19 -42.59 -12.60
C PHE A 143 -24.79 -43.55 -11.48
N ILE A 144 -24.68 -43.00 -10.27
CA ILE A 144 -24.48 -43.77 -9.04
C ILE A 144 -25.86 -44.04 -8.47
N ASP A 145 -26.24 -45.31 -8.49
CA ASP A 145 -27.50 -45.81 -7.94
C ASP A 145 -27.42 -45.81 -6.41
N ILE A 146 -28.25 -44.96 -5.79
CA ILE A 146 -28.24 -44.64 -4.36
C ILE A 146 -29.16 -45.64 -3.65
N GLY A 147 -28.57 -46.51 -2.83
CA GLY A 147 -29.31 -47.42 -1.98
C GLY A 147 -29.74 -46.81 -0.65
N ILE A 148 -29.75 -47.59 0.44
CA ILE A 148 -30.17 -47.05 1.75
C ILE A 148 -29.10 -46.10 2.27
N ILE A 149 -29.57 -44.94 2.73
CA ILE A 149 -28.73 -43.90 3.35
C ILE A 149 -28.80 -44.06 4.86
N ASP A 150 -27.66 -43.90 5.53
CA ASP A 150 -27.58 -43.87 7.00
C ASP A 150 -28.67 -42.95 7.58
N PRO A 151 -29.62 -43.49 8.37
CA PRO A 151 -30.74 -42.73 8.93
C PRO A 151 -30.34 -41.76 10.03
N SER A 152 -29.11 -41.85 10.55
CA SER A 152 -28.58 -40.99 11.61
C SER A 152 -27.26 -40.37 11.14
N PRO A 153 -27.29 -39.29 10.32
CA PRO A 153 -26.08 -38.64 9.84
C PRO A 153 -25.09 -38.34 10.98
N ALA A 154 -23.82 -38.69 10.78
CA ALA A 154 -22.78 -38.36 11.74
C ALA A 154 -22.59 -36.84 11.79
N GLU A 155 -22.71 -36.27 12.99
CA GLU A 155 -22.70 -34.82 13.20
C GLU A 155 -21.43 -34.35 13.94
N ARG A 156 -20.89 -33.20 13.55
CA ARG A 156 -19.92 -32.45 14.37
C ARG A 156 -20.17 -30.95 14.33
N ILE A 157 -20.18 -30.34 15.51
CA ILE A 157 -20.23 -28.89 15.67
C ILE A 157 -18.80 -28.32 15.67
N PHE A 158 -18.55 -27.35 14.80
CA PHE A 158 -17.32 -26.58 14.72
C PHE A 158 -17.56 -25.14 15.19
N PRO A 159 -17.13 -24.79 16.41
CA PRO A 159 -17.17 -23.41 16.87
C PRO A 159 -16.03 -22.62 16.22
N ILE A 160 -16.35 -21.80 15.23
CA ILE A 160 -15.36 -20.87 14.65
C ILE A 160 -15.45 -19.55 15.42
N LYS A 161 -14.34 -19.17 16.03
CA LYS A 161 -14.21 -17.91 16.77
C LYS A 161 -13.56 -16.87 15.90
N ASN A 162 -14.15 -15.68 15.87
CA ASN A 162 -13.57 -14.55 15.18
C ASN A 162 -12.31 -14.06 15.90
N THR A 163 -11.23 -13.85 15.16
CA THR A 163 -10.00 -13.24 15.67
C THR A 163 -10.05 -11.75 15.37
N ALA A 164 -9.66 -10.91 16.34
CA ALA A 164 -9.54 -9.48 16.06
C ALA A 164 -8.33 -9.22 15.13
N PRO A 165 -8.43 -8.25 14.20
CA PRO A 165 -7.33 -7.91 13.32
C PRO A 165 -6.15 -7.31 14.10
N THR A 166 -4.99 -7.29 13.46
CA THR A 166 -3.77 -6.64 13.95
C THR A 166 -3.40 -5.49 13.02
N ILE A 167 -2.71 -4.49 13.56
CA ILE A 167 -2.20 -3.34 12.79
C ILE A 167 -0.86 -2.89 13.36
N GLU A 168 0.08 -2.56 12.49
CA GLU A 168 1.39 -2.03 12.86
C GLU A 168 1.85 -0.96 11.86
N TRP A 169 2.67 -0.02 12.31
CA TRP A 169 3.28 0.95 11.40
C TRP A 169 4.29 0.25 10.49
N SER A 170 4.31 0.64 9.20
CA SER A 170 5.39 0.20 8.33
C SER A 170 6.72 0.68 8.91
N THR A 171 7.77 -0.14 8.82
CA THR A 171 9.14 0.22 9.27
C THR A 171 9.70 1.45 8.57
N THR A 172 9.12 1.85 7.44
CA THR A 172 9.47 3.06 6.67
C THR A 172 8.65 4.29 7.07
N THR A 173 7.60 4.13 7.88
CA THR A 173 6.78 5.24 8.39
C THR A 173 7.41 5.79 9.66
N THR A 174 8.05 6.95 9.53
CA THR A 174 8.64 7.72 10.62
C THR A 174 8.17 9.15 10.54
N LEU A 175 7.86 9.79 11.67
CA LEU A 175 7.56 11.22 11.69
C LEU A 175 8.82 12.02 12.05
N PRO A 176 9.11 13.11 11.34
CA PRO A 176 10.12 14.07 11.79
C PRO A 176 9.63 14.76 13.07
N LEU A 177 10.56 15.39 13.78
CA LEU A 177 10.21 16.22 14.95
C LEU A 177 9.35 17.42 14.56
N GLU A 178 9.54 17.93 13.34
CA GLU A 178 8.84 19.08 12.81
C GLU A 178 8.44 18.83 11.36
N SER A 179 7.23 19.24 10.96
CA SER A 179 6.82 19.26 9.57
C SER A 179 5.84 20.39 9.28
N PHE A 180 5.60 20.65 8.01
CA PHE A 180 4.37 21.34 7.56
C PHE A 180 3.17 20.38 7.69
N PRO A 181 1.92 20.84 7.51
CA PRO A 181 0.74 20.01 7.71
C PRO A 181 0.49 19.08 6.51
N VAL A 182 1.49 18.24 6.23
CA VAL A 182 1.54 17.21 5.19
C VAL A 182 2.31 16.03 5.74
N MET A 183 1.74 14.83 5.62
CA MET A 183 2.46 13.62 5.94
C MET A 183 1.94 12.44 5.12
N THR A 184 2.84 11.60 4.63
CA THR A 184 2.48 10.29 4.08
C THR A 184 2.83 9.22 5.10
N ILE A 185 1.87 8.34 5.39
CA ILE A 185 1.99 7.30 6.40
C ILE A 185 1.49 5.99 5.85
N ARG A 186 2.11 4.89 6.30
CA ARG A 186 1.73 3.53 5.92
C ARG A 186 1.67 2.64 7.14
N TRP A 187 0.72 1.73 7.13
CA TRP A 187 0.59 0.65 8.10
C TRP A 187 0.45 -0.68 7.37
N GLU A 188 0.75 -1.75 8.08
CA GLU A 188 0.37 -3.10 7.70
C GLU A 188 -0.74 -3.55 8.64
N ALA A 189 -1.74 -4.26 8.09
CA ALA A 189 -2.83 -4.83 8.87
C ALA A 189 -3.10 -6.24 8.37
N ASP A 190 -3.30 -7.17 9.30
CA ASP A 190 -3.46 -8.60 9.04
C ASP A 190 -4.56 -9.17 9.96
N ASP A 191 -5.19 -10.24 9.51
CA ASP A 191 -6.20 -10.97 10.27
C ASP A 191 -6.09 -12.46 9.95
N LEU A 192 -6.10 -13.29 10.99
CA LEU A 192 -6.04 -14.74 10.86
C LEU A 192 -7.28 -15.33 10.16
N ASP A 193 -8.39 -14.58 10.19
CA ASP A 193 -9.63 -14.94 9.50
C ASP A 193 -9.57 -14.63 8.00
N GLY A 194 -8.54 -13.91 7.55
CA GLY A 194 -8.28 -13.52 6.16
C GLY A 194 -8.21 -12.00 6.01
N ILE A 195 -7.32 -11.51 5.15
CA ILE A 195 -7.15 -10.05 4.95
C ILE A 195 -8.43 -9.35 4.48
N GLU A 196 -9.32 -10.08 3.82
CA GLU A 196 -10.63 -9.64 3.36
C GLU A 196 -11.66 -9.48 4.49
N SER A 197 -11.41 -10.01 5.69
CA SER A 197 -12.25 -9.78 6.87
C SER A 197 -12.12 -8.33 7.36
N ILE A 198 -11.00 -7.66 7.11
CA ILE A 198 -10.75 -6.29 7.54
C ILE A 198 -11.68 -5.35 6.76
N ASN A 199 -12.67 -4.81 7.47
CA ASN A 199 -13.73 -3.98 6.90
C ASN A 199 -13.32 -2.51 6.82
N HIS A 200 -12.69 -1.99 7.88
CA HIS A 200 -12.26 -0.59 7.95
C HIS A 200 -10.90 -0.42 8.62
N ILE A 201 -10.17 0.59 8.15
CA ILE A 201 -9.11 1.23 8.94
C ILE A 201 -9.68 2.55 9.47
N TYR A 202 -9.52 2.78 10.75
CA TYR A 202 -9.91 4.02 11.40
C TYR A 202 -8.68 4.86 11.71
N ILE A 203 -8.74 6.15 11.38
CA ILE A 203 -7.66 7.12 11.63
C ILE A 203 -8.19 8.22 12.55
N ALA A 204 -7.41 8.64 13.54
CA ALA A 204 -7.71 9.81 14.37
C ALA A 204 -6.46 10.68 14.57
N LEU A 205 -6.67 11.98 14.75
CA LEU A 205 -5.61 12.93 15.05
C LEU A 205 -5.90 13.57 16.42
N ASN A 206 -4.98 13.39 17.37
CA ASN A 206 -5.01 13.91 18.74
C ASN A 206 -6.15 13.45 19.65
N ASP A 207 -7.24 12.88 19.14
CA ASP A 207 -8.40 12.45 19.94
C ASP A 207 -8.93 11.08 19.49
N THR A 208 -8.71 10.07 20.31
CA THR A 208 -9.15 8.68 20.06
C THR A 208 -10.66 8.47 20.18
N ASN A 209 -11.44 9.51 20.51
CA ASN A 209 -12.90 9.45 20.43
C ASN A 209 -13.43 9.86 19.04
N ASN A 210 -12.58 10.46 18.19
CA ASN A 210 -12.96 11.06 16.91
C ASN A 210 -12.25 10.37 15.74
N PHE A 211 -12.46 9.06 15.62
CA PHE A 211 -11.96 8.28 14.49
C PHE A 211 -12.79 8.49 13.23
N VAL A 212 -12.12 8.55 12.08
CA VAL A 212 -12.75 8.54 10.76
C VAL A 212 -12.42 7.25 10.01
N PRO A 213 -13.41 6.58 9.39
CA PRO A 213 -13.19 5.32 8.69
C PRO A 213 -12.69 5.55 7.25
N ILE A 214 -11.82 4.66 6.79
CA ILE A 214 -11.49 4.40 5.39
C ILE A 214 -11.56 2.88 5.12
N ASP A 215 -11.59 2.49 3.84
CA ASP A 215 -11.73 1.09 3.45
C ASP A 215 -10.62 0.20 4.06
N GLY A 216 -11.00 -0.99 4.52
CA GLY A 216 -10.11 -1.93 5.22
C GLY A 216 -8.92 -2.45 4.42
N ASN A 217 -8.93 -2.31 3.09
CA ASN A 217 -7.83 -2.69 2.20
C ASN A 217 -6.75 -1.60 2.04
N ILE A 218 -6.97 -0.39 2.54
CA ILE A 218 -6.01 0.71 2.40
C ILE A 218 -4.84 0.51 3.37
N ARG A 219 -3.63 0.74 2.88
CA ARG A 219 -2.38 0.59 3.65
C ARG A 219 -1.53 1.85 3.72
N ILE A 220 -1.74 2.79 2.80
CA ILE A 220 -0.97 4.05 2.74
C ILE A 220 -1.90 5.22 2.43
N VAL A 221 -1.68 6.33 3.14
CA VAL A 221 -2.39 7.58 2.91
C VAL A 221 -1.45 8.77 2.98
N THR A 222 -1.79 9.83 2.26
CA THR A 222 -1.21 11.17 2.48
C THR A 222 -2.26 12.06 3.11
N ILE A 223 -1.98 12.62 4.28
CA ILE A 223 -2.82 13.61 4.95
C ILE A 223 -2.26 15.00 4.68
N ARG A 224 -3.11 15.97 4.31
CA ARG A 224 -2.69 17.38 4.15
C ARG A 224 -3.82 18.36 4.38
N THR A 225 -3.51 19.61 4.69
CA THR A 225 -4.48 20.71 4.63
C THR A 225 -3.89 21.96 3.96
N ASN A 226 -4.73 22.73 3.29
CA ASN A 226 -4.43 24.04 2.73
C ASN A 226 -5.23 25.17 3.41
N ASP A 227 -5.98 24.85 4.47
CA ASP A 227 -6.69 25.83 5.27
C ASP A 227 -5.82 26.25 6.46
N PHE A 228 -5.27 27.46 6.37
CA PHE A 228 -4.49 28.07 7.45
C PHE A 228 -5.25 29.23 8.11
N SER A 229 -6.55 29.39 7.82
CA SER A 229 -7.38 30.47 8.38
C SER A 229 -7.78 30.23 9.83
N VAL A 230 -7.74 28.97 10.28
CA VAL A 230 -8.02 28.53 11.65
C VAL A 230 -6.82 27.78 12.24
N ASN A 231 -6.79 27.60 13.56
CA ASN A 231 -5.69 26.88 14.24
C ASN A 231 -5.87 25.35 14.24
N ASN A 232 -7.11 24.88 14.03
CA ASN A 232 -7.47 23.47 14.05
C ASN A 232 -8.26 23.07 12.79
N PRO A 233 -7.67 23.22 11.59
CA PRO A 233 -8.35 22.84 10.35
C PRO A 233 -8.45 21.31 10.23
N ASP A 234 -9.43 20.84 9.46
CA ASP A 234 -9.48 19.44 9.07
C ASP A 234 -8.45 19.15 7.97
N MET A 235 -7.92 17.93 7.93
CA MET A 235 -7.01 17.45 6.89
C MET A 235 -7.77 16.62 5.86
N ASP A 236 -7.47 16.83 4.58
CA ASP A 236 -7.85 15.89 3.52
C ASP A 236 -7.00 14.63 3.64
N ILE A 237 -7.59 13.47 3.32
CA ILE A 237 -6.91 12.17 3.26
C ILE A 237 -6.87 11.74 1.79
N TYR A 238 -5.69 11.44 1.27
CA TYR A 238 -5.48 10.93 -0.08
C TYR A 238 -5.07 9.46 -0.03
N ILE A 239 -5.91 8.60 -0.61
CA ILE A 239 -5.76 7.15 -0.60
C ILE A 239 -4.63 6.73 -1.52
N ASP A 240 -3.82 5.77 -1.06
CA ASP A 240 -2.63 5.27 -1.72
C ASP A 240 -1.56 6.35 -1.99
N GLY A 241 -1.64 7.48 -1.27
CA GLY A 241 -0.79 8.65 -1.50
C GLY A 241 -1.04 9.34 -2.85
N LEU A 242 -2.20 9.10 -3.47
CA LEU A 242 -2.52 9.60 -4.81
C LEU A 242 -3.45 10.82 -4.74
N PRO A 243 -3.05 11.98 -5.30
CA PRO A 243 -3.82 13.23 -5.19
C PRO A 243 -5.18 13.20 -5.90
N ASN A 244 -5.39 12.24 -6.81
CA ASN A 244 -6.66 12.04 -7.52
C ASN A 244 -7.60 11.04 -6.83
N ARG A 245 -7.25 10.55 -5.64
CA ARG A 245 -8.07 9.62 -4.84
C ARG A 245 -8.31 10.16 -3.43
N PRO A 246 -9.00 11.31 -3.27
CA PRO A 246 -9.37 11.78 -1.94
C PRO A 246 -10.35 10.81 -1.28
N ALA A 247 -10.24 10.63 0.03
CA ALA A 247 -11.25 9.95 0.83
C ALA A 247 -12.54 10.79 0.88
N SER A 248 -13.66 10.14 1.15
CA SER A 248 -14.96 10.81 1.33
C SER A 248 -15.07 11.57 2.66
N VAL A 249 -14.16 11.30 3.59
CA VAL A 249 -14.08 11.90 4.92
C VAL A 249 -12.83 12.78 5.04
N LYS A 250 -12.89 13.76 5.95
CA LYS A 250 -11.73 14.54 6.39
C LYS A 250 -11.28 14.08 7.76
N LEU A 251 -10.01 14.28 8.08
CA LEU A 251 -9.41 13.98 9.38
C LEU A 251 -9.41 15.23 10.26
N PRO A 252 -10.32 15.33 11.26
CA PRO A 252 -10.35 16.47 12.17
C PRO A 252 -9.26 16.36 13.24
N GLY A 253 -9.07 17.44 13.99
CA GLY A 253 -8.27 17.44 15.22
C GLY A 253 -6.82 17.87 15.07
N LEU A 254 -6.38 18.32 13.88
CA LEU A 254 -5.06 18.91 13.69
C LEU A 254 -4.88 20.12 14.60
N LYS A 255 -3.67 20.31 15.13
CA LYS A 255 -3.26 21.51 15.87
C LYS A 255 -2.06 22.13 15.17
N LEU A 256 -2.27 23.27 14.52
CA LEU A 256 -1.18 24.02 13.90
C LEU A 256 -0.35 24.75 14.97
N ASP A 257 0.96 24.83 14.74
CA ASP A 257 1.97 25.34 15.68
C ASP A 257 1.96 24.62 17.04
N ASP A 258 1.67 23.32 17.03
CA ASP A 258 1.63 22.48 18.24
C ASP A 258 2.07 21.04 17.92
N ASN A 259 2.27 20.25 18.98
CA ASN A 259 2.54 18.82 18.89
C ASN A 259 1.26 18.03 18.59
N ASN A 260 1.39 17.10 17.66
CA ASN A 260 0.33 16.24 17.16
C ASN A 260 0.69 14.77 17.31
N ARG A 261 -0.34 13.92 17.29
CA ARG A 261 -0.23 12.47 17.32
C ARG A 261 -1.34 11.85 16.51
N ILE A 262 -0.98 10.97 15.59
CA ILE A 262 -1.92 10.18 14.80
C ILE A 262 -2.14 8.82 15.45
N TYR A 263 -3.37 8.31 15.35
CA TYR A 263 -3.76 7.01 15.86
C TYR A 263 -4.43 6.22 14.73
N VAL A 264 -4.16 4.92 14.67
CA VAL A 264 -4.84 4.01 13.74
C VAL A 264 -5.28 2.73 14.44
N LYS A 265 -6.38 2.17 13.96
CA LYS A 265 -6.87 0.83 14.32
C LYS A 265 -7.57 0.17 13.14
N ALA A 266 -7.58 -1.15 13.09
CA ALA A 266 -8.36 -1.93 12.12
C ALA A 266 -9.61 -2.50 12.79
N THR A 267 -10.69 -2.67 12.02
CA THR A 267 -11.86 -3.43 12.45
C THR A 267 -12.30 -4.41 11.38
N ASP A 268 -12.72 -5.60 11.78
CA ASP A 268 -13.25 -6.61 10.88
C ASP A 268 -14.75 -6.40 10.56
N ILE A 269 -15.31 -7.30 9.76
CA ILE A 269 -16.75 -7.38 9.42
C ILE A 269 -17.65 -7.68 10.62
N SER A 270 -17.09 -8.22 11.71
CA SER A 270 -17.75 -8.53 12.98
C SER A 270 -17.77 -7.34 13.96
N GLY A 271 -16.99 -6.30 13.66
CA GLY A 271 -16.78 -5.15 14.52
C GLY A 271 -15.71 -5.37 15.59
N ALA A 272 -15.00 -6.51 15.60
CA ALA A 272 -13.84 -6.66 16.48
C ALA A 272 -12.74 -5.69 16.04
N SER A 273 -12.03 -5.10 17.00
CA SER A 273 -11.05 -4.05 16.76
C SER A 273 -9.65 -4.54 17.14
N SER A 274 -8.65 -4.13 16.36
CA SER A 274 -7.26 -4.21 16.76
C SER A 274 -6.97 -3.32 17.97
N GLU A 275 -5.80 -3.50 18.57
CA GLU A 275 -5.21 -2.47 19.44
C GLU A 275 -5.05 -1.15 18.68
N ILE A 276 -5.16 -0.03 19.40
CA ILE A 276 -4.89 1.30 18.84
C ILE A 276 -3.39 1.55 18.91
N ILE A 277 -2.78 1.77 17.76
CA ILE A 277 -1.37 2.21 17.68
C ILE A 277 -1.32 3.71 17.41
N SER A 278 -0.24 4.37 17.85
CA SER A 278 -0.05 5.81 17.65
C SER A 278 1.31 6.15 17.05
N LEU A 279 1.39 7.27 16.33
CA LEU A 279 2.65 7.85 15.87
C LEU A 279 2.67 9.38 16.12
N PRO A 280 3.73 9.95 16.69
CA PRO A 280 4.85 9.23 17.32
C PRO A 280 4.37 8.38 18.50
N ASP A 281 5.21 7.48 19.01
CA ASP A 281 4.94 6.78 20.27
C ASP A 281 5.07 7.74 21.48
N SER A 282 4.90 7.28 22.71
CA SER A 282 4.96 8.16 23.89
C SER A 282 6.35 8.76 24.17
N SER A 283 7.38 8.41 23.39
CA SER A 283 8.77 8.87 23.59
C SER A 283 9.13 10.12 22.78
N SER A 284 8.33 10.48 21.78
CA SER A 284 8.60 11.59 20.88
C SER A 284 7.34 12.41 20.59
N ASN A 285 7.54 13.58 20.00
CA ASN A 285 6.49 14.49 19.57
C ASN A 285 6.67 14.83 18.08
N TRP A 286 5.56 15.15 17.42
CA TRP A 286 5.52 15.61 16.04
C TRP A 286 4.91 17.00 15.99
N PHE A 287 5.73 18.03 15.83
CA PHE A 287 5.30 19.42 15.75
C PHE A 287 4.85 19.76 14.33
N VAL A 288 3.65 20.29 14.17
CA VAL A 288 3.11 20.68 12.86
C VAL A 288 3.06 22.19 12.73
N LYS A 289 3.98 22.76 11.95
CA LYS A 289 4.06 24.20 11.69
C LYS A 289 2.89 24.69 10.85
N LYS A 290 2.37 25.87 11.20
CA LYS A 290 1.55 26.67 10.30
C LYS A 290 2.44 27.36 9.26
N PRO A 291 2.15 27.24 7.95
CA PRO A 291 2.80 28.08 6.96
C PRO A 291 2.59 29.56 7.26
N LYS A 292 3.69 30.32 7.33
CA LYS A 292 3.71 31.77 7.63
C LYS A 292 3.27 32.60 6.43
N GLY A 293 3.52 32.10 5.23
CA GLY A 293 3.19 32.82 4.01
C GLY A 293 3.15 31.95 2.77
N LYS A 294 3.25 32.60 1.61
CA LYS A 294 3.07 31.95 0.29
C LYS A 294 4.38 31.51 -0.36
N ILE A 295 5.52 31.83 0.26
CA ILE A 295 6.85 31.52 -0.25
C ILE A 295 7.54 30.54 0.69
N LEU A 296 8.11 29.49 0.11
CA LEU A 296 8.99 28.55 0.80
C LEU A 296 10.42 28.69 0.28
N LEU A 297 11.36 28.87 1.20
CA LEU A 297 12.79 28.78 0.97
C LEU A 297 13.23 27.37 1.36
N ILE A 298 13.92 26.69 0.46
CA ILE A 298 14.46 25.34 0.69
C ILE A 298 15.98 25.45 0.80
N ASP A 299 16.48 25.20 2.01
CA ASP A 299 17.90 25.03 2.29
C ASP A 299 18.30 23.58 2.02
N ASP A 300 19.00 23.40 0.90
CA ASP A 300 19.64 22.15 0.53
C ASP A 300 21.16 22.36 0.39
N PHE A 301 21.71 23.30 1.16
CA PHE A 301 23.12 23.68 1.11
C PHE A 301 23.96 22.84 2.07
N ARG A 302 24.86 22.02 1.53
CA ARG A 302 25.73 21.09 2.28
C ARG A 302 27.00 21.78 2.78
N GLU A 303 26.81 22.75 3.68
CA GLU A 303 27.89 23.46 4.40
C GLU A 303 27.61 23.44 5.92
N THR A 304 28.60 23.88 6.71
CA THR A 304 28.40 24.15 8.14
C THR A 304 27.40 25.30 8.34
N LEU A 305 26.65 25.29 9.46
CA LEU A 305 25.66 26.33 9.79
C LEU A 305 26.24 27.75 9.72
N SER A 306 27.50 27.94 10.13
CA SER A 306 28.19 29.25 10.08
C SER A 306 28.46 29.79 8.68
N ASN A 307 28.43 28.92 7.65
CA ASN A 307 28.70 29.27 6.26
C ASN A 307 27.47 29.08 5.36
N ASN A 308 26.32 28.70 5.95
CA ASN A 308 25.09 28.46 5.23
C ASN A 308 24.44 29.82 4.86
N PRO A 309 23.90 29.98 3.64
CA PRO A 309 23.29 31.23 3.18
C PRO A 309 21.87 31.51 3.73
N ASN A 310 21.39 30.77 4.74
CA ASN A 310 20.05 30.96 5.32
C ASN A 310 19.77 32.38 5.78
N GLU A 311 20.69 33.01 6.53
CA GLU A 311 20.51 34.39 7.00
C GLU A 311 20.48 35.36 5.82
N TYR A 312 21.40 35.17 4.85
CA TYR A 312 21.45 35.97 3.62
C TYR A 312 20.12 35.92 2.86
N TYR A 313 19.58 34.74 2.56
CA TYR A 313 18.32 34.66 1.84
C TYR A 313 17.13 35.10 2.69
N SER A 314 17.11 34.81 3.99
CA SER A 314 16.03 35.26 4.89
C SER A 314 15.94 36.79 4.97
N GLU A 315 17.07 37.49 4.96
CA GLU A 315 17.10 38.97 4.90
C GLU A 315 16.46 39.50 3.60
N LYS A 316 16.82 38.91 2.45
CA LYS A 316 16.29 39.32 1.14
C LYS A 316 14.79 39.03 1.03
N PHE A 317 14.34 37.86 1.51
CA PHE A 317 12.93 37.51 1.50
C PHE A 317 12.09 38.27 2.53
N THR A 318 12.70 38.72 3.65
CA THR A 318 12.06 39.68 4.57
C THR A 318 11.74 41.00 3.86
N SER A 319 12.67 41.51 3.05
CA SER A 319 12.43 42.70 2.21
C SER A 319 11.38 42.46 1.11
N ILE A 320 11.41 41.27 0.47
CA ILE A 320 10.46 40.93 -0.60
C ILE A 320 9.02 40.80 -0.05
N THR A 321 8.85 40.27 1.15
CA THR A 321 7.53 39.97 1.75
C THR A 321 7.09 40.98 2.83
N ASN A 322 7.85 42.06 3.03
CA ASN A 322 7.62 43.09 4.05
C ASN A 322 7.47 42.53 5.48
N GLY A 323 8.31 41.56 5.84
CA GLY A 323 8.28 40.88 7.13
C GLY A 323 8.66 39.41 7.00
N GLU A 324 8.51 38.61 8.06
CA GLU A 324 8.79 37.18 8.03
C GLU A 324 7.61 36.35 7.47
N ASN A 325 7.01 36.80 6.36
CA ASN A 325 5.86 36.16 5.71
C ASN A 325 6.29 35.09 4.69
N PHE A 326 7.26 34.28 5.07
CA PHE A 326 7.80 33.16 4.30
C PHE A 326 8.31 32.09 5.26
N ASP A 327 8.49 30.88 4.75
CA ASP A 327 9.04 29.77 5.54
C ASP A 327 10.39 29.34 5.01
N LEU A 328 11.28 28.91 5.90
CA LEU A 328 12.56 28.28 5.58
C LEU A 328 12.49 26.81 6.01
N TRP A 329 12.88 25.91 5.10
CA TRP A 329 12.90 24.47 5.34
C TRP A 329 14.29 23.89 5.05
N ASP A 330 14.92 23.32 6.07
CA ASP A 330 16.24 22.70 5.98
C ASP A 330 16.13 21.19 5.68
N LEU A 331 16.53 20.80 4.46
CA LEU A 331 16.49 19.41 4.01
C LEU A 331 17.62 18.53 4.60
N ARG A 332 18.52 19.08 5.42
CA ARG A 332 19.59 18.31 6.07
C ARG A 332 19.13 17.63 7.35
N GLY A 333 18.17 18.23 8.05
CA GLY A 333 17.71 17.77 9.37
C GLY A 333 16.55 16.79 9.33
N ASP A 334 15.75 16.81 8.27
CA ASP A 334 14.46 16.13 8.26
C ASP A 334 14.52 14.79 7.51
N VAL A 335 14.21 13.71 8.24
CA VAL A 335 13.87 12.42 7.61
C VAL A 335 12.40 12.50 7.19
N ILE A 336 12.18 12.72 5.89
CA ILE A 336 10.84 12.83 5.32
C ILE A 336 10.38 11.42 4.89
N PRO A 337 9.32 10.87 5.49
CA PRO A 337 8.79 9.56 5.07
C PRO A 337 8.17 9.66 3.68
N TYR A 338 8.31 8.61 2.88
CA TYR A 338 7.82 8.56 1.49
C TYR A 338 8.19 9.84 0.72
N GLN A 339 9.47 10.14 0.76
CA GLN A 339 10.06 11.45 0.50
C GLN A 339 9.49 12.15 -0.74
N SER A 340 9.40 11.48 -1.89
CA SER A 340 8.90 12.08 -3.13
C SER A 340 7.47 12.62 -3.01
N THR A 341 6.56 11.86 -2.38
CA THR A 341 5.15 12.25 -2.22
C THR A 341 5.02 13.33 -1.16
N THR A 342 5.58 13.12 0.02
CA THR A 342 5.48 14.08 1.13
C THR A 342 6.13 15.42 0.77
N PHE A 343 7.28 15.39 0.09
CA PHE A 343 7.97 16.60 -0.38
C PHE A 343 7.12 17.36 -1.39
N LEU A 344 6.62 16.69 -2.44
CA LEU A 344 5.76 17.34 -3.45
C LEU A 344 4.51 17.95 -2.82
N GLU A 345 3.83 17.22 -1.95
CA GLU A 345 2.62 17.71 -1.29
C GLU A 345 2.92 18.87 -0.33
N THR A 346 4.10 18.90 0.29
CA THR A 346 4.59 20.05 1.06
C THR A 346 4.80 21.27 0.18
N LEU A 347 5.43 21.12 -1.00
CA LEU A 347 5.62 22.24 -1.93
C LEU A 347 4.29 22.88 -2.34
N LYS A 348 3.25 22.05 -2.55
CA LYS A 348 1.92 22.51 -2.95
C LYS A 348 1.20 23.37 -1.91
N LEU A 349 1.70 23.47 -0.68
CA LEU A 349 1.19 24.42 0.30
C LEU A 349 1.58 25.87 -0.02
N PHE A 350 2.58 26.06 -0.87
CA PHE A 350 3.16 27.36 -1.20
C PHE A 350 2.91 27.72 -2.66
N ASN A 351 2.83 29.02 -2.95
CA ASN A 351 2.64 29.52 -4.31
C ASN A 351 3.97 29.64 -5.06
N ALA A 352 5.06 29.85 -4.32
CA ALA A 352 6.40 29.93 -4.88
C ALA A 352 7.45 29.30 -3.98
N VAL A 353 8.47 28.71 -4.62
CA VAL A 353 9.60 28.05 -3.97
C VAL A 353 10.90 28.69 -4.44
N PHE A 354 11.78 29.05 -3.51
CA PHE A 354 13.17 29.36 -3.76
C PHE A 354 14.05 28.25 -3.20
N TRP A 355 14.74 27.52 -4.06
CA TRP A 355 15.56 26.37 -3.65
C TRP A 355 17.02 26.63 -3.97
N PHE A 356 17.85 26.70 -2.94
CA PHE A 356 19.28 26.94 -3.06
C PHE A 356 20.09 25.74 -2.56
N SER A 357 21.20 25.47 -3.25
CA SER A 357 22.05 24.32 -2.93
C SER A 357 23.45 24.47 -3.54
N ASN A 358 24.43 23.79 -2.96
CA ASN A 358 25.73 23.48 -3.55
C ASN A 358 25.92 21.98 -3.88
N ASN A 359 24.93 21.16 -3.52
CA ASN A 359 24.88 19.73 -3.79
C ASN A 359 23.40 19.29 -3.76
N PRO A 360 22.66 19.56 -4.86
CA PRO A 360 21.21 19.44 -4.86
C PRO A 360 20.72 18.01 -4.68
N SER A 361 19.59 17.86 -3.99
CA SER A 361 18.83 16.61 -3.89
C SER A 361 18.11 16.33 -5.21
N PHE A 362 18.86 15.86 -6.20
CA PHE A 362 18.37 15.73 -7.58
C PHE A 362 17.14 14.84 -7.74
N ASP A 363 17.01 13.77 -6.96
CA ASP A 363 15.83 12.89 -7.01
C ASP A 363 14.55 13.63 -6.63
N LEU A 364 14.62 14.54 -5.64
CA LEU A 364 13.50 15.37 -5.24
C LEU A 364 13.17 16.43 -6.29
N ALA A 365 14.19 17.08 -6.84
CA ALA A 365 14.00 18.06 -7.91
C ALA A 365 13.33 17.40 -9.13
N SER A 366 13.81 16.22 -9.52
CA SER A 366 13.28 15.41 -10.62
C SER A 366 11.83 14.98 -10.37
N ALA A 367 11.52 14.50 -9.16
CA ALA A 367 10.19 14.00 -8.81
C ALA A 367 9.14 15.12 -8.63
N ALA A 368 9.53 16.29 -8.10
CA ALA A 368 8.56 17.29 -7.64
C ALA A 368 8.37 18.49 -8.57
N THR A 369 9.38 18.87 -9.35
CA THR A 369 9.36 20.15 -10.11
C THR A 369 8.18 20.25 -11.07
N GLN A 370 8.06 19.31 -12.00
CA GLN A 370 7.00 19.37 -13.03
C GLN A 370 5.60 19.17 -12.43
N PRO A 371 5.36 18.21 -11.51
CA PRO A 371 4.08 18.10 -10.82
C PRO A 371 3.69 19.36 -10.03
N TYR A 372 4.64 20.01 -9.36
CA TYR A 372 4.40 21.26 -8.64
C TYR A 372 4.01 22.41 -9.58
N ILE A 373 4.76 22.61 -10.68
CA ILE A 373 4.48 23.63 -11.72
C ILE A 373 3.10 23.41 -12.38
N THR A 374 2.76 22.15 -12.65
CA THR A 374 1.47 21.77 -13.24
C THR A 374 0.31 22.09 -12.31
N ASN A 375 0.53 22.05 -10.98
CA ASN A 375 -0.44 22.47 -9.96
C ASN A 375 -0.45 24.00 -9.71
N GLY A 376 0.20 24.79 -10.58
CA GLY A 376 0.20 26.26 -10.48
C GLY A 376 1.34 26.83 -9.63
N GLY A 377 2.17 25.98 -9.04
CA GLY A 377 3.38 26.36 -8.33
C GLY A 377 4.40 27.06 -9.23
N LYS A 378 5.26 27.88 -8.62
CA LYS A 378 6.38 28.55 -9.29
C LYS A 378 7.67 28.28 -8.54
N ILE A 379 8.77 28.03 -9.23
CA ILE A 379 10.03 27.61 -8.62
C ILE A 379 11.23 28.35 -9.20
N CYS A 380 12.12 28.78 -8.32
CA CYS A 380 13.40 29.39 -8.68
C CYS A 380 14.53 28.61 -8.02
N PHE A 381 15.45 28.10 -8.82
CA PHE A 381 16.64 27.39 -8.39
C PHE A 381 17.86 28.31 -8.37
N SER A 382 18.66 28.24 -7.31
CA SER A 382 19.99 28.84 -7.20
C SER A 382 20.98 27.73 -6.84
N PHE A 383 21.45 27.00 -7.85
CA PHE A 383 22.28 25.81 -7.66
C PHE A 383 23.72 26.07 -8.06
N GLN A 384 24.63 25.82 -7.12
CA GLN A 384 25.98 25.38 -7.45
C GLN A 384 25.96 23.85 -7.52
N LEU A 385 26.58 23.29 -8.56
CA LEU A 385 26.54 21.85 -8.82
C LEU A 385 27.80 21.16 -8.29
N PRO A 386 27.72 19.86 -7.94
CA PRO A 386 28.90 19.06 -7.61
C PRO A 386 29.72 18.76 -8.89
N ASP A 387 30.93 18.24 -8.69
CA ASP A 387 31.86 17.90 -9.78
C ASP A 387 31.21 16.95 -10.80
N ILE A 388 30.50 15.93 -10.29
CA ILE A 388 29.86 14.88 -11.07
C ILE A 388 28.35 15.07 -10.99
N VAL A 389 27.73 15.24 -12.16
CA VAL A 389 26.29 15.37 -12.32
C VAL A 389 25.87 14.55 -13.53
N ASP A 390 24.77 13.83 -13.41
CA ASP A 390 24.13 13.18 -14.55
C ASP A 390 23.25 14.18 -15.32
N ASP A 391 23.62 14.44 -16.57
CA ASP A 391 22.88 15.32 -17.47
C ASP A 391 21.42 14.89 -17.64
N ALA A 392 21.13 13.58 -17.64
CA ALA A 392 19.77 13.07 -17.80
C ALA A 392 18.89 13.48 -16.61
N VAL A 393 19.45 13.42 -15.41
CA VAL A 393 18.76 13.82 -14.19
C VAL A 393 18.51 15.32 -14.19
N MET A 394 19.49 16.14 -14.57
CA MET A 394 19.30 17.60 -14.71
C MET A 394 18.21 17.95 -15.73
N LYS A 395 18.22 17.28 -16.89
CA LYS A 395 17.21 17.46 -17.95
C LYS A 395 15.82 16.99 -17.55
N SER A 396 15.68 16.19 -16.49
CA SER A 396 14.37 15.71 -16.04
C SER A 396 13.53 16.81 -15.37
N PHE A 397 14.18 17.84 -14.80
CA PHE A 397 13.49 18.97 -14.16
C PHE A 397 13.84 20.35 -14.75
N LEU A 398 14.84 20.43 -15.64
CA LEU A 398 15.24 21.66 -16.32
C LEU A 398 14.90 21.66 -17.81
N THR A 399 14.58 22.82 -18.34
CA THR A 399 14.26 23.05 -19.77
C THR A 399 15.51 23.35 -20.60
N VAL A 400 16.42 22.37 -20.71
CA VAL A 400 17.72 22.51 -21.41
C VAL A 400 18.01 21.35 -22.38
N ASP A 401 18.70 21.67 -23.48
CA ASP A 401 19.13 20.71 -24.51
C ASP A 401 20.53 20.15 -24.20
N SER A 402 21.43 20.98 -23.67
CA SER A 402 22.82 20.61 -23.41
C SER A 402 23.38 21.32 -22.18
N ILE A 403 24.28 20.64 -21.48
CA ILE A 403 24.94 21.08 -20.26
C ILE A 403 26.44 20.94 -20.49
N TYR A 404 27.23 21.98 -20.19
CA TYR A 404 28.67 22.01 -20.43
C TYR A 404 29.43 22.20 -19.12
N PHE A 405 30.43 21.36 -18.86
CA PHE A 405 31.37 21.54 -17.74
C PHE A 405 32.35 22.65 -18.06
N GLU A 406 32.36 23.71 -17.25
CA GLU A 406 33.19 24.89 -17.47
C GLU A 406 34.21 25.14 -16.35
N GLY A 407 34.21 24.33 -15.29
CA GLY A 407 35.21 24.41 -14.22
C GLY A 407 34.97 25.58 -13.27
N ILE A 408 35.84 26.61 -13.29
CA ILE A 408 35.86 27.68 -12.29
C ILE A 408 35.49 29.02 -12.93
N VAL A 409 34.57 29.75 -12.32
CA VAL A 409 34.39 31.19 -12.58
C VAL A 409 35.03 31.96 -11.43
N SER A 410 35.90 32.90 -11.76
CA SER A 410 36.65 33.71 -10.80
C SER A 410 35.77 34.73 -10.07
N THR A 411 36.31 35.37 -9.04
CA THR A 411 35.67 36.55 -8.41
C THR A 411 35.75 37.78 -9.32
N ASN A 412 34.83 38.74 -9.16
CA ASN A 412 34.71 39.96 -9.96
C ASN A 412 34.47 39.72 -11.47
N VAL A 413 33.78 38.63 -11.82
CA VAL A 413 33.34 38.34 -13.18
C VAL A 413 31.91 38.84 -13.33
N GLU A 414 31.65 39.63 -14.37
CA GLU A 414 30.30 40.12 -14.67
C GLU A 414 29.38 38.97 -15.10
N VAL A 415 28.15 39.00 -14.63
CA VAL A 415 27.08 38.11 -15.07
C VAL A 415 25.99 38.99 -15.67
N ASN A 416 26.02 39.10 -16.99
CA ASN A 416 25.28 40.08 -17.76
C ASN A 416 23.88 39.57 -18.08
N SER A 417 22.89 40.42 -17.86
CA SER A 417 21.52 40.10 -18.26
C SER A 417 21.37 40.18 -19.77
N LEU A 418 20.61 39.24 -20.32
CA LEU A 418 20.22 39.20 -21.72
C LEU A 418 18.82 39.78 -21.97
N VAL A 419 18.10 40.16 -20.91
CA VAL A 419 16.70 40.56 -20.98
C VAL A 419 16.49 41.88 -20.26
N ASP A 420 15.83 42.82 -20.93
CA ASP A 420 15.56 44.15 -20.38
C ASP A 420 14.80 44.08 -19.04
N GLY A 421 15.23 44.93 -18.09
CA GLY A 421 14.61 45.05 -16.77
C GLY A 421 15.08 44.03 -15.73
N TYR A 422 16.05 43.19 -16.07
CA TYR A 422 16.81 42.38 -15.11
C TYR A 422 18.15 43.06 -14.79
N PRO A 423 18.62 43.03 -13.53
CA PRO A 423 19.87 43.69 -13.15
C PRO A 423 21.08 42.90 -13.65
N ASN A 424 22.17 43.59 -14.04
CA ASN A 424 23.47 42.92 -14.17
C ASN A 424 23.98 42.53 -12.78
N LEU A 425 24.68 41.41 -12.69
CA LEU A 425 25.27 40.89 -11.46
C LEU A 425 26.80 40.79 -11.61
N MET A 426 27.48 40.47 -10.52
CA MET A 426 28.92 40.21 -10.53
C MET A 426 29.27 39.18 -9.46
N THR A 427 30.20 38.27 -9.76
CA THR A 427 30.66 37.30 -8.75
C THR A 427 31.39 38.03 -7.62
N SER A 428 30.99 37.78 -6.36
CA SER A 428 31.67 38.29 -5.17
C SER A 428 32.66 37.28 -4.59
N ARG A 429 32.53 36.02 -4.99
CA ARG A 429 33.44 34.90 -4.69
C ARG A 429 33.56 34.02 -5.93
N SER A 430 34.61 33.21 -6.00
CA SER A 430 34.74 32.21 -7.06
C SER A 430 33.71 31.08 -6.90
N HIS A 431 33.33 30.50 -8.04
CA HIS A 431 32.47 29.32 -8.11
C HIS A 431 33.24 28.21 -8.79
N SER A 432 33.21 27.01 -8.21
CA SER A 432 33.72 25.80 -8.83
C SER A 432 32.58 24.98 -9.43
N ASN A 433 32.93 24.08 -10.34
CA ASN A 433 32.01 23.18 -11.03
C ASN A 433 30.89 23.88 -11.78
N VAL A 434 31.21 25.05 -12.33
CA VAL A 434 30.26 25.84 -13.10
C VAL A 434 29.80 25.01 -14.30
N ARG A 435 28.50 25.12 -14.59
CA ARG A 435 27.88 24.58 -15.79
C ARG A 435 27.24 25.69 -16.57
N THR A 436 27.39 25.64 -17.89
CA THR A 436 26.66 26.51 -18.81
C THR A 436 25.70 25.68 -19.66
N PHE A 437 24.70 26.33 -20.22
CA PHE A 437 23.50 25.66 -20.71
C PHE A 437 23.11 26.10 -22.11
N LYS A 438 22.78 25.14 -22.96
CA LYS A 438 21.96 25.43 -24.13
C LYS A 438 20.50 25.16 -23.78
N VAL A 439 19.67 26.19 -23.77
CA VAL A 439 18.25 26.07 -23.43
C VAL A 439 17.43 25.51 -24.60
N SER A 440 16.34 24.81 -24.29
CA SER A 440 15.39 24.36 -25.30
C SER A 440 14.61 25.56 -25.86
N GLN A 441 14.97 26.04 -27.06
CA GLN A 441 14.52 27.33 -27.61
C GLN A 441 12.99 27.54 -27.64
N GLY A 442 12.21 26.47 -27.78
CA GLY A 442 10.74 26.52 -27.77
C GLY A 442 10.11 26.62 -26.38
N SER A 443 10.85 26.26 -25.34
CA SER A 443 10.33 26.07 -23.98
C SER A 443 10.98 26.98 -22.94
N ALA A 444 12.13 27.58 -23.25
CA ALA A 444 12.87 28.43 -22.34
C ALA A 444 13.56 29.63 -23.02
N ASP A 445 13.76 30.68 -22.23
CA ASP A 445 14.52 31.88 -22.57
C ASP A 445 15.81 31.93 -21.77
N ARG A 446 16.93 32.26 -22.43
CA ARG A 446 18.19 32.59 -21.77
C ARG A 446 18.01 33.89 -21.00
N LEU A 447 18.53 33.96 -19.78
CA LEU A 447 18.42 35.15 -18.91
C LEU A 447 19.76 35.82 -18.65
N TYR A 448 20.81 35.05 -18.41
CA TYR A 448 22.12 35.59 -18.06
C TYR A 448 23.26 34.83 -18.72
N GLU A 449 24.33 35.57 -19.03
CA GLU A 449 25.61 35.04 -19.47
C GLU A 449 26.74 35.46 -18.53
N VAL A 450 27.70 34.57 -18.30
CA VAL A 450 28.96 34.92 -17.61
C VAL A 450 29.90 35.57 -18.61
N ASN A 451 30.43 36.75 -18.28
CA ASN A 451 31.39 37.48 -19.10
C ASN A 451 32.82 36.94 -18.91
N ASP A 452 33.01 35.68 -19.27
CA ASP A 452 34.30 35.02 -19.27
C ASP A 452 34.61 34.52 -20.69
N ASN A 453 35.80 34.86 -21.18
CA ASN A 453 36.21 34.57 -22.56
C ASN A 453 36.72 33.14 -22.73
N ASP A 454 37.02 32.45 -21.63
CA ASP A 454 37.48 31.07 -21.67
C ASP A 454 36.31 30.07 -21.83
N LEU A 455 35.06 30.54 -21.68
CA LEU A 455 33.84 29.74 -21.77
C LEU A 455 33.33 29.60 -23.21
N THR A 456 32.98 28.37 -23.59
CA THR A 456 32.46 28.06 -24.93
C THR A 456 30.97 28.35 -25.07
N GLU A 457 30.15 27.95 -24.09
CA GLU A 457 28.78 28.41 -23.90
C GLU A 457 28.77 29.30 -22.67
N LYS A 458 28.06 30.44 -22.71
CA LYS A 458 28.11 31.44 -21.63
C LYS A 458 26.84 31.50 -20.80
N THR A 459 25.75 30.89 -21.28
CA THR A 459 24.46 30.93 -20.58
C THR A 459 24.55 30.25 -19.23
N ILE A 460 24.24 31.00 -18.17
CA ILE A 460 24.31 30.51 -16.79
C ILE A 460 22.96 30.51 -16.08
N ALA A 461 22.00 31.28 -16.61
CA ALA A 461 20.64 31.30 -16.10
C ALA A 461 19.62 31.36 -17.22
N PHE A 462 18.45 30.79 -16.96
CA PHE A 462 17.33 30.76 -17.89
C PHE A 462 16.01 30.69 -17.14
N ARG A 463 14.91 30.88 -17.88
CA ARG A 463 13.55 30.64 -17.39
C ARG A 463 12.74 29.87 -18.40
N SER A 464 11.71 29.17 -17.94
CA SER A 464 10.68 28.64 -18.82
C SER A 464 9.86 29.77 -19.46
N LYS A 465 9.31 29.52 -20.65
CA LYS A 465 8.48 30.50 -21.39
C LYS A 465 7.22 30.92 -20.64
N ASP A 466 6.65 30.00 -19.85
CA ASP A 466 5.49 30.28 -18.99
C ASP A 466 5.87 31.02 -17.68
N LYS A 467 7.17 31.30 -17.48
CA LYS A 467 7.73 32.03 -16.34
C LYS A 467 7.44 31.37 -14.99
N LYS A 468 7.23 30.05 -14.96
CA LYS A 468 7.03 29.28 -13.73
C LYS A 468 8.31 28.65 -13.19
N LEU A 469 9.33 28.46 -14.02
CA LEU A 469 10.63 27.92 -13.63
C LEU A 469 11.72 28.94 -13.94
N PHE A 470 12.54 29.25 -12.95
CA PHE A 470 13.79 30.00 -13.09
C PHE A 470 14.94 29.13 -12.59
N TYR A 471 16.06 29.17 -13.29
CA TYR A 471 17.27 28.46 -12.89
C TYR A 471 18.48 29.38 -12.99
N PHE A 472 19.27 29.44 -11.92
CA PHE A 472 20.59 30.07 -11.87
C PHE A 472 21.63 29.00 -11.52
N GLY A 473 22.58 28.79 -12.44
CA GLY A 473 23.69 27.84 -12.29
C GLY A 473 24.85 28.34 -11.44
N LEU A 474 24.61 29.38 -10.63
CA LEU A 474 25.54 29.92 -9.65
C LEU A 474 24.77 30.13 -8.34
N ALA A 475 25.43 29.89 -7.22
CA ALA A 475 24.89 30.22 -5.90
C ALA A 475 24.77 31.76 -5.78
N LEU A 476 23.55 32.29 -5.76
CA LEU A 476 23.26 33.73 -5.84
C LEU A 476 23.87 34.52 -4.67
N ASN A 477 23.98 33.94 -3.49
CA ASN A 477 24.69 34.54 -2.36
C ASN A 477 26.20 34.80 -2.60
N ARG A 478 26.75 34.30 -3.72
CA ARG A 478 28.13 34.54 -4.18
C ARG A 478 28.18 35.34 -5.48
N VAL A 479 27.05 35.84 -5.98
CA VAL A 479 26.92 36.67 -7.20
C VAL A 479 26.41 38.08 -6.85
N ASP A 480 26.74 38.57 -5.66
CA ASP A 480 26.33 39.87 -5.14
C ASP A 480 27.52 40.87 -5.09
N GLY A 481 28.39 40.81 -6.10
CA GLY A 481 29.53 41.72 -6.24
C GLY A 481 29.13 43.15 -6.62
N ILE A 482 27.95 43.31 -7.22
CA ILE A 482 27.27 44.60 -7.38
C ILE A 482 26.24 44.70 -6.25
N ASP A 483 26.42 45.66 -5.35
CA ASP A 483 25.59 45.82 -4.17
C ASP A 483 24.10 45.96 -4.53
N GLY A 484 23.25 45.15 -3.87
CA GLY A 484 21.80 45.13 -4.09
C GLY A 484 21.33 44.45 -5.39
N SER A 485 22.23 43.95 -6.23
CA SER A 485 21.87 43.37 -7.53
C SER A 485 21.06 42.08 -7.39
N VAL A 486 21.41 41.21 -6.42
CA VAL A 486 20.66 39.98 -6.14
C VAL A 486 19.29 40.29 -5.52
N GLN A 487 19.20 41.32 -4.66
CA GLN A 487 17.90 41.78 -4.14
C GLN A 487 16.97 42.20 -5.28
N ALA A 488 17.46 43.04 -6.20
CA ALA A 488 16.67 43.50 -7.35
C ALA A 488 16.25 42.34 -8.26
N LEU A 489 17.11 41.31 -8.42
CA LEU A 489 16.78 40.10 -9.17
C LEU A 489 15.67 39.30 -8.50
N LEU A 490 15.78 39.03 -7.20
CA LEU A 490 14.78 38.25 -6.47
C LEU A 490 13.44 38.99 -6.42
N GLU A 491 13.43 40.31 -6.26
CA GLU A 491 12.21 41.13 -6.38
C GLU A 491 11.61 41.06 -7.78
N LYS A 492 12.42 41.14 -8.83
CA LYS A 492 11.98 40.97 -10.21
C LYS A 492 11.29 39.62 -10.40
N ILE A 493 11.90 38.53 -9.95
CA ILE A 493 11.34 37.17 -10.10
C ILE A 493 10.07 37.02 -9.26
N PHE A 494 10.11 37.28 -7.96
CA PHE A 494 9.02 36.92 -7.04
C PHE A 494 7.84 37.92 -7.07
N LYS A 495 8.10 39.23 -7.21
CA LYS A 495 7.02 40.23 -7.26
C LYS A 495 6.45 40.38 -8.67
N GLN A 496 7.30 40.46 -9.70
CA GLN A 496 6.85 40.82 -11.05
C GLN A 496 6.57 39.61 -11.94
N GLU A 497 7.50 38.66 -12.03
CA GLU A 497 7.36 37.52 -12.95
C GLU A 497 6.43 36.45 -12.39
N PHE A 498 6.59 36.09 -11.12
CA PHE A 498 5.68 35.19 -10.41
C PHE A 498 4.34 35.84 -10.06
N GLY A 499 4.25 37.17 -10.11
CA GLY A 499 3.03 37.92 -9.83
C GLY A 499 2.46 37.65 -8.43
N LEU A 500 3.33 37.42 -7.45
CA LEU A 500 2.87 37.20 -6.08
C LEU A 500 2.40 38.52 -5.48
N VAL A 501 1.16 38.53 -4.98
CA VAL A 501 0.68 39.57 -4.08
C VAL A 501 1.13 39.18 -2.68
N LEU A 502 2.21 39.84 -2.25
CA LEU A 502 2.96 39.58 -1.01
C LEU A 502 2.61 40.59 0.07
#